data_AF-A0A4Q6C2H5-F1
#
_entry.id   AF-A0A4Q6C2H5-F1
#
_cell.length_a   1.000
_cell.length_b   1.000
_cell.length_c   1.000
_cell.angle_alpha   90.00
_cell.angle_beta   90.00
_cell.angle_gamma   90.00
#
_symmetry.space_group_name_H-M   'P 1'
#
loop_
_entity.id
_entity.type
_entity.pdbx_description
1 polymer ?
#
loop_
_entity_poly.entity_id
_entity_poly.type
_entity_poly.pdbx_seq_one_letter_code
_entity_poly.pdbx_strand_id
1 'polypeptide(L)'
;THVQTVLRPPEGATVLARSEQDHCHAFRWRDRAWGVQFHPEFATHHMRGYVAFRGDELRQAGRCPTRIARDVTAAPQARKLLRRFVKHARGLHAP
;
A
#
# COMPACT_ATOMS: atom_id res chain seq x y z
N THR A 1 7.14 1.44 -3.85
CA THR A 1 7.28 0.22 -4.67
C THR A 1 7.95 -0.80 -3.78
N HIS A 2 7.40 -1.99 -3.59
CA HIS A 2 8.08 -3.04 -2.83
C HIS A 2 8.96 -3.88 -3.75
N VAL A 3 9.88 -4.63 -3.14
CA VAL A 3 10.74 -5.62 -3.84
C VAL A 3 10.42 -7.06 -3.41
N GLN A 4 9.39 -7.23 -2.58
CA GLN A 4 8.94 -8.50 -2.04
C GLN A 4 7.42 -8.57 -2.15
N THR A 5 6.89 -9.74 -2.51
CA THR A 5 5.45 -9.96 -2.66
C THR A 5 5.01 -11.16 -1.83
N VAL A 6 3.75 -11.13 -1.37
CA VAL A 6 3.12 -12.25 -0.69
C VAL A 6 2.61 -13.26 -1.73
N LEU A 7 3.36 -14.33 -1.92
CA LEU A 7 3.03 -15.39 -2.89
C LEU A 7 1.80 -16.20 -2.48
N ARG A 8 1.64 -16.45 -1.18
CA ARG A 8 0.47 -17.13 -0.61
C ARG A 8 0.00 -16.36 0.62
N PRO A 9 -1.29 -15.99 0.69
CA PRO A 9 -1.82 -15.36 1.89
C PRO A 9 -1.77 -16.35 3.06
N PRO A 10 -1.71 -15.87 4.32
CA PRO A 10 -1.77 -16.73 5.49
C PRO A 10 -3.03 -17.63 5.46
N GLU A 11 -2.94 -18.82 6.03
CA GLU A 11 -4.11 -19.70 6.13
C GLU A 11 -5.26 -19.01 6.87
N GLY A 12 -6.47 -19.12 6.31
CA GLY A 12 -7.67 -18.44 6.81
C GLY A 12 -7.72 -16.94 6.50
N ALA A 13 -6.79 -16.39 5.73
CA ALA A 13 -6.87 -15.01 5.26
C ALA A 13 -7.85 -14.87 4.09
N THR A 14 -8.61 -13.78 4.10
CA THR A 14 -9.46 -13.35 2.99
C THR A 14 -8.69 -12.30 2.18
N VAL A 15 -8.36 -12.60 0.92
CA VAL A 15 -7.76 -11.61 0.00
C VAL A 15 -8.82 -10.58 -0.37
N LEU A 16 -8.50 -9.29 -0.18
CA LEU A 16 -9.41 -8.17 -0.39
C LEU A 16 -9.08 -7.37 -1.65
N ALA A 17 -7.82 -7.41 -2.10
CA ALA A 17 -7.39 -6.71 -3.30
C ALA A 17 -6.25 -7.45 -4.01
N ARG A 18 -6.18 -7.26 -5.32
CA ARG A 18 -5.10 -7.72 -6.20
C ARG A 18 -4.65 -6.57 -7.11
N SER A 19 -3.44 -6.65 -7.62
CA SER A 19 -2.92 -5.80 -8.69
C SER A 19 -2.23 -6.67 -9.74
N GLU A 20 -1.79 -6.07 -10.84
CA GLU A 20 -0.95 -6.76 -11.83
C GLU A 20 0.34 -7.30 -11.20
N GLN A 21 0.89 -6.59 -10.20
CA GLN A 21 2.14 -6.94 -9.54
C GLN A 21 1.94 -7.89 -8.35
N ASP A 22 0.76 -7.88 -7.71
CA ASP A 22 0.51 -8.62 -6.46
C ASP A 22 -0.84 -9.33 -6.47
N HIS A 23 -0.80 -10.67 -6.43
CA HIS A 23 -2.00 -11.49 -6.24
C HIS A 23 -2.59 -11.41 -4.82
N CYS A 24 -1.86 -10.83 -3.87
CA CYS A 24 -2.28 -10.54 -2.51
C CYS A 24 -1.90 -9.10 -2.13
N HIS A 25 -2.54 -8.12 -2.77
CA HIS A 25 -2.24 -6.70 -2.60
C HIS A 25 -2.84 -6.12 -1.30
N ALA A 26 -3.94 -6.72 -0.80
CA ALA A 26 -4.46 -6.52 0.55
C ALA A 26 -5.21 -7.76 1.04
N PHE A 27 -5.19 -8.02 2.35
CA PHE A 27 -5.93 -9.12 2.98
C PHE A 27 -6.41 -8.78 4.38
N ARG A 28 -7.42 -9.52 4.84
CA ARG A 28 -7.81 -9.63 6.26
C ARG A 28 -7.42 -11.02 6.74
N TRP A 29 -6.74 -11.12 7.88
CA TRP A 29 -6.44 -12.39 8.53
C TRP A 29 -7.25 -12.51 9.81
N ARG A 30 -8.14 -13.52 9.84
CA ARG A 30 -9.10 -13.73 10.92
C ARG A 30 -9.85 -12.43 11.25
N ASP A 31 -10.27 -12.22 12.49
CA ASP A 31 -11.24 -11.18 12.80
C ASP A 31 -10.65 -9.78 12.97
N ARG A 32 -9.34 -9.68 13.23
CA ARG A 32 -8.74 -8.43 13.74
C ARG A 32 -7.39 -8.03 13.13
N ALA A 33 -6.89 -8.74 12.12
CA ALA A 33 -5.65 -8.38 11.45
C ALA A 33 -5.88 -8.05 9.98
N TRP A 34 -5.22 -7.01 9.49
CA TRP A 34 -5.25 -6.59 8.08
C TRP A 34 -3.82 -6.33 7.61
N GLY A 35 -3.54 -6.72 6.37
CA GLY A 35 -2.30 -6.41 5.67
C GLY A 35 -2.60 -5.66 4.37
N VAL A 36 -1.79 -4.65 4.09
CA VAL A 36 -1.76 -3.94 2.81
C VAL A 36 -0.33 -3.92 2.29
N GLN A 37 -0.15 -4.20 1.01
CA GLN A 37 1.16 -4.21 0.38
C GLN A 37 1.57 -2.80 -0.13
N PHE A 38 0.59 -1.93 -0.36
CA PHE A 38 0.79 -0.51 -0.67
C PHE A 38 0.83 0.36 0.59
N HIS A 39 1.25 1.61 0.43
CA HIS A 39 1.43 2.58 1.53
C HIS A 39 0.32 3.65 1.55
N PRO A 40 -0.88 3.37 2.10
CA PRO A 40 -1.96 4.36 2.17
C PRO A 40 -1.63 5.56 3.09
N GLU A 41 -0.58 5.44 3.90
CA GLU A 41 -0.07 6.45 4.82
C GLU A 41 0.83 7.50 4.14
N PHE A 42 1.33 7.22 2.93
CA PHE A 42 2.23 8.15 2.25
C PHE A 42 1.48 9.32 1.60
N ALA A 43 1.76 10.52 2.10
CA ALA A 43 1.44 11.77 1.41
C ALA A 43 2.33 11.99 0.16
N THR A 44 1.93 12.91 -0.72
CA THR A 44 2.66 13.18 -1.97
C THR A 44 4.12 13.56 -1.77
N HIS A 45 4.45 14.32 -0.72
CA HIS A 45 5.85 14.67 -0.42
C HIS A 45 6.68 13.46 0.04
N HIS A 46 6.11 12.55 0.83
CA HIS A 46 6.76 11.28 1.19
C HIS A 46 7.03 10.44 -0.06
N MET A 47 6.05 10.32 -0.96
CA MET A 47 6.24 9.59 -2.21
C MET A 47 7.30 10.22 -3.11
N ARG A 48 7.39 11.55 -3.20
CA ARG A 48 8.45 12.22 -3.96
C ARG A 48 9.83 11.99 -3.35
N GLY A 49 9.94 12.10 -2.02
CA GLY A 49 11.18 11.77 -1.31
C GLY A 49 11.60 10.31 -1.53
N TYR A 50 10.63 9.39 -1.50
CA TYR A 50 10.85 7.97 -1.77
C TYR A 50 11.36 7.72 -3.20
N VAL A 51 10.76 8.37 -4.20
CA VAL A 51 11.19 8.26 -5.61
C VAL A 51 12.59 8.84 -5.80
N ALA A 52 12.92 9.95 -5.12
CA ALA A 52 14.26 10.53 -5.17
C ALA A 52 15.30 9.58 -4.53
N PHE A 53 15.00 9.04 -3.35
CA PHE A 53 15.86 8.10 -2.64
C PHE A 53 16.14 6.83 -3.46
N ARG A 54 15.13 6.28 -4.13
CA ARG A 54 15.26 5.08 -4.98
C ARG A 54 15.59 5.37 -6.43
N GLY A 55 16.08 6.58 -6.74
CA GLY A 55 16.28 7.03 -8.12
C GLY A 55 17.13 6.07 -8.95
N ASP A 56 18.22 5.57 -8.39
CA ASP A 56 19.15 4.69 -9.11
C ASP A 56 18.57 3.28 -9.33
N GLU A 57 17.92 2.71 -8.31
CA GLU A 57 17.23 1.43 -8.43
C GLU A 57 16.09 1.49 -9.46
N LEU A 58 15.35 2.60 -9.49
CA LEU A 58 14.32 2.84 -10.50
C LEU A 58 14.90 2.91 -11.91
N ARG A 59 16.05 3.57 -12.09
CA ARG A 59 16.75 3.62 -13.39
C ARG A 59 17.24 2.25 -13.82
N GLN A 60 17.84 1.47 -12.90
CA GLN A 60 18.28 0.10 -13.17
C GLN A 60 17.10 -0.81 -13.57
N ALA A 61 15.92 -0.56 -13.01
CA ALA A 61 14.67 -1.24 -13.39
C ALA A 61 14.01 -0.67 -14.67
N GLY A 62 14.70 0.17 -15.45
CA GLY A 62 14.20 0.73 -16.71
C GLY A 62 13.10 1.79 -16.54
N ARG A 63 12.97 2.38 -15.35
CA ARG A 63 11.98 3.42 -15.04
C ARG A 63 12.62 4.80 -14.97
N CYS A 64 11.86 5.84 -15.26
CA CYS A 64 12.30 7.23 -15.14
C CYS A 64 11.84 7.84 -13.81
N PRO A 65 12.74 8.09 -12.82
CA PRO A 65 12.35 8.65 -11.52
C PRO A 65 11.69 10.03 -11.65
N THR A 66 12.18 10.87 -12.55
CA THR A 66 11.62 12.22 -12.80
C THR A 66 10.18 12.14 -13.28
N ARG A 67 9.88 11.22 -14.21
CA ARG A 67 8.51 11.00 -14.69
C ARG A 67 7.61 10.48 -13.56
N ILE A 68 8.08 9.48 -12.81
CA ILE A 68 7.32 8.92 -11.68
C ILE A 68 7.02 10.02 -10.65
N ALA A 69 8.01 10.84 -10.27
CA ALA A 69 7.84 11.91 -9.29
C ALA A 69 6.83 12.98 -9.74
N ARG A 70 6.80 13.29 -11.04
CA ARG A 70 5.82 14.19 -11.66
C ARG A 70 4.41 13.61 -11.62
N ASP A 71 4.29 12.30 -11.83
CA ASP A 71 3.01 11.59 -11.84
C ASP A 71 2.47 11.32 -10.42
N VAL A 72 3.23 11.66 -9.36
CA VAL A 72 2.74 11.60 -7.96
C VAL A 72 1.66 12.66 -7.74
N THR A 73 0.44 12.20 -7.56
CA THR A 73 -0.75 13.00 -7.22
C THR A 73 -1.32 12.64 -5.85
N ALA A 74 -2.22 13.47 -5.34
CA ALA A 74 -2.96 13.14 -4.13
C ALA A 74 -3.81 11.87 -4.33
N ALA A 75 -3.85 11.01 -3.32
CA ALA A 75 -4.66 9.79 -3.29
C ALA A 75 -5.75 9.90 -2.20
N PRO A 76 -6.88 10.60 -2.46
CA PRO A 76 -7.92 10.78 -1.46
C PRO A 76 -8.51 9.46 -0.94
N GLN A 77 -8.49 8.41 -1.77
CA GLN A 77 -8.93 7.07 -1.43
C GLN A 77 -8.04 6.42 -0.35
N ALA A 78 -6.73 6.67 -0.37
CA ALA A 78 -5.80 6.15 0.65
C ALA A 78 -6.14 6.71 2.04
N ARG A 79 -6.35 8.03 2.13
CA ARG A 79 -6.79 8.67 3.38
C ARG A 79 -8.17 8.16 3.83
N LYS A 80 -9.09 7.94 2.89
CA LYS A 80 -10.42 7.37 3.20
C LYS A 80 -10.31 5.95 3.75
N LEU A 81 -9.41 5.13 3.21
CA LEU A 81 -9.14 3.78 3.71
C LEU A 81 -8.68 3.81 5.16
N LEU A 82 -7.66 4.62 5.49
CA LEU A 82 -7.16 4.75 6.86
C LEU A 82 -8.25 5.23 7.84
N ARG A 83 -9.07 6.20 7.44
CA ARG A 83 -10.21 6.67 8.26
C ARG A 83 -11.24 5.57 8.51
N ARG A 84 -11.53 4.75 7.50
CA ARG A 84 -12.44 3.60 7.64
C ARG A 84 -11.84 2.54 8.57
N PHE A 85 -10.55 2.27 8.44
CA PHE A 85 -9.84 1.36 9.33
C PHE A 85 -9.92 1.82 10.79
N VAL A 86 -9.61 3.09 11.07
CA VAL A 86 -9.72 3.65 12.43
C VAL A 86 -11.14 3.55 12.98
N LYS A 87 -12.16 3.90 12.18
CA LYS A 87 -13.57 3.77 12.59
C LYS A 87 -13.91 2.31 12.90
N HIS A 88 -13.49 1.38 12.05
CA HIS A 88 -13.76 -0.05 12.24
C HIS A 88 -13.07 -0.59 13.49
N ALA A 89 -11.77 -0.34 13.66
CA ALA A 89 -11.01 -0.76 14.82
C ALA A 89 -11.61 -0.23 16.13
N ARG A 90 -12.02 1.05 16.17
CA ARG A 90 -12.71 1.62 17.33
C ARG A 90 -14.06 0.97 17.60
N GLY A 91 -14.83 0.66 16.56
CA GLY A 91 -16.12 -0.03 16.69
C GLY A 91 -15.99 -1.45 17.26
N LEU A 92 -14.87 -2.14 16.99
CA LEU A 92 -14.57 -3.45 17.58
C LEU A 92 -14.18 -3.39 19.07
N HIS A 93 -13.87 -2.20 19.58
CA HIS A 93 -13.50 -1.93 20.97
C HIS A 93 -14.58 -1.19 21.75
N ALA A 94 -15.75 -0.91 21.14
CA ALA A 94 -16.89 -0.37 21.87
C ALA A 94 -17.46 -1.46 22.80
N PRO A 95 -17.80 -1.13 24.06
CA PRO A 95 -18.40 -2.08 25.00
C PRO A 95 -19.76 -2.59 24.52
#